data_AF-A0A3C0YZU9-F1
#
_entry.id   AF-A0A3C0YZU9-F1
#
_cell.length_a   1.000
_cell.length_b   1.000
_cell.length_c   1.000
_cell.angle_alpha   90.00
_cell.angle_beta   90.00
_cell.angle_gamma   90.00
#
_symmetry.space_group_name_H-M   'P 1'
#
loop_
_entity.id
_entity.type
_entity.pdbx_description
1 polymer ?
#
loop_
_entity_poly.entity_id
_entity_poly.type
_entity_poly.pdbx_seq_one_letter_code
_entity_poly.pdbx_strand_id
1 'polypeptide(L)'
;MSELLTELAHWTDGFAQSDWSSVLLFLLAFSESIFFPIPPDPLLIAIGIAKPGSAIWLAGLVTAGSVAGAVVGHTLGNRLGRPVLNRFVSDNKLGYAESLFEKFGVWAIIIAAFTPIPYKVFAILAGVMKLPIRPFLLASLIGRGARFFLIGVLIYIFGESIQTFFDDYFMWITIAVGLGIVAVVAAAFALSRTRRAKGAER
;
A
#
# COMPACT_ATOMS: atom_id res chain seq x y z
N MET A 1 0.84 25.58 -18.17
CA MET A 1 0.74 24.11 -17.94
C MET A 1 2.06 23.55 -17.44
N SER A 2 3.21 23.94 -18.03
CA SER A 2 4.55 23.59 -17.52
C SER A 2 4.81 24.14 -16.12
N GLU A 3 4.55 25.43 -15.87
CA GLU A 3 4.82 26.07 -14.57
C GLU A 3 4.06 25.43 -13.40
N LEU A 4 2.77 25.14 -13.58
CA LEU A 4 1.96 24.44 -12.58
C LEU A 4 2.49 23.04 -12.24
N LEU A 5 3.01 22.30 -13.23
CA LEU A 5 3.59 20.98 -13.01
C LEU A 5 4.94 21.08 -12.28
N THR A 6 5.73 22.10 -12.60
CA THR A 6 7.00 22.37 -11.94
C THR A 6 6.80 22.84 -10.50
N GLU A 7 5.82 23.72 -10.24
CA GLU A 7 5.44 24.12 -8.88
C GLU A 7 4.91 22.95 -8.05
N LEU A 8 4.07 22.10 -8.65
CA LEU A 8 3.59 20.90 -7.97
C LEU A 8 4.73 19.93 -7.65
N ALA A 9 5.66 19.72 -8.58
CA ALA A 9 6.84 18.88 -8.35
C ALA A 9 7.71 19.42 -7.20
N HIS A 10 8.01 20.71 -7.21
CA HIS A 10 8.78 21.35 -6.14
C HIS A 10 8.03 21.33 -4.79
N TRP A 11 6.71 21.49 -4.79
CA TRP A 11 5.92 21.37 -3.56
C TRP A 11 5.92 19.94 -3.03
N THR A 12 5.79 18.93 -3.90
CA THR A 12 5.86 17.51 -3.48
C THR A 12 7.23 17.14 -2.94
N ASP A 13 8.31 17.65 -3.55
CA ASP A 13 9.67 17.45 -3.07
C ASP A 13 9.89 18.16 -1.73
N GLY A 14 9.43 19.40 -1.59
CA GLY A 14 9.47 20.13 -0.31
C GLY A 14 8.67 19.43 0.79
N PHE A 15 7.51 18.87 0.45
CA PHE A 15 6.69 18.11 1.40
C PHE A 15 7.37 16.79 1.81
N ALA A 16 7.87 16.01 0.85
CA ALA A 16 8.66 14.79 1.11
C ALA A 16 9.93 15.11 1.91
N GLN A 17 10.47 16.32 1.74
CA GLN A 17 11.62 16.79 2.50
C GLN A 17 11.30 17.26 3.91
N SER A 18 10.05 17.59 4.22
CA SER A 18 9.64 18.00 5.55
C SER A 18 9.53 16.84 6.55
N ASP A 19 9.63 17.15 7.84
CA ASP A 19 9.40 16.19 8.92
C ASP A 19 7.95 15.69 8.96
N TRP A 20 7.01 16.46 8.41
CA TRP A 20 5.59 16.10 8.33
C TRP A 20 5.32 14.89 7.44
N SER A 21 6.20 14.60 6.48
CA SER A 21 6.11 13.41 5.63
C SER A 21 6.16 12.12 6.44
N SER A 22 6.99 12.08 7.48
CA SER A 22 7.16 10.93 8.37
C SER A 22 5.91 10.72 9.25
N VAL A 23 5.34 11.82 9.77
CA VAL A 23 4.10 11.80 10.55
C VAL A 23 2.93 11.31 9.69
N LEU A 24 2.82 11.82 8.46
CA LEU A 24 1.79 11.38 7.52
C LEU A 24 1.91 9.87 7.22
N LEU A 25 3.12 9.38 6.96
CA LEU A 25 3.38 7.95 6.73
C LEU A 25 2.95 7.09 7.91
N PHE A 26 3.31 7.50 9.13
CA PHE A 26 2.90 6.81 10.35
C PHE A 26 1.38 6.77 10.48
N LEU A 27 0.71 7.92 10.36
CA LEU A 27 -0.74 8.04 10.51
C LEU A 27 -1.49 7.27 9.43
N LEU A 28 -0.98 7.27 8.20
CA LEU A 28 -1.57 6.53 7.10
C LEU A 28 -1.43 5.02 7.32
N ALA A 29 -0.24 4.55 7.72
CA ALA A 29 -0.02 3.13 8.04
C ALA A 29 -0.88 2.66 9.22
N PHE A 30 -1.01 3.50 10.26
CA PHE A 30 -1.89 3.28 11.40
C PHE A 30 -3.36 3.19 10.98
N SER A 31 -3.83 4.16 10.18
CA SER A 31 -5.22 4.23 9.73
C SER A 31 -5.57 3.07 8.78
N GLU A 32 -4.64 2.67 7.91
CA GLU A 32 -4.79 1.51 7.01
C GLU A 32 -5.05 0.23 7.79
N SER A 33 -4.29 0.05 8.87
CA SER A 33 -4.38 -1.15 9.68
C SER A 33 -5.64 -1.20 10.57
N ILE A 34 -6.39 -0.09 10.71
CA ILE A 34 -7.65 -0.02 11.45
C ILE A 34 -8.87 -0.04 10.52
N PHE A 35 -8.97 0.90 9.58
CA PHE A 35 -10.21 1.10 8.80
C PHE A 35 -9.97 1.45 7.33
N PHE A 36 -8.87 2.13 7.00
CA PHE A 36 -8.67 2.71 5.67
C PHE A 36 -8.08 1.70 4.68
N PRO A 37 -8.44 1.71 3.38
CA PRO A 37 -7.90 0.77 2.40
C PRO A 37 -6.69 1.31 1.62
N ILE A 38 -6.20 2.52 1.92
CA ILE A 38 -5.06 3.09 1.20
C ILE A 38 -3.76 2.44 1.69
N PRO A 39 -3.04 1.69 0.84
CA PRO A 39 -1.80 1.05 1.24
C PRO A 39 -0.72 2.09 1.56
N PRO A 40 0.11 1.92 2.60
CA PRO A 40 1.24 2.80 2.86
C PRO A 40 2.39 2.63 1.88
N ASP A 41 2.44 1.52 1.13
CA ASP A 41 3.54 1.16 0.24
C ASP A 41 3.86 2.22 -0.82
N PRO A 42 2.89 2.75 -1.61
CA PRO A 42 3.20 3.75 -2.64
C PRO A 42 3.76 5.04 -2.05
N LEU A 43 3.28 5.43 -0.88
CA LEU A 43 3.74 6.63 -0.20
C LEU A 43 5.14 6.42 0.40
N LEU A 44 5.41 5.26 0.98
CA LEU A 44 6.75 4.86 1.43
C LEU A 44 7.73 4.85 0.26
N ILE A 45 7.32 4.34 -0.90
CA ILE A 45 8.15 4.32 -2.11
C ILE A 45 8.43 5.73 -2.60
N ALA A 46 7.40 6.58 -2.71
CA ALA A 46 7.57 7.95 -3.20
C ALA A 46 8.52 8.77 -2.31
N ILE A 47 8.27 8.79 -0.99
CA ILE A 47 9.11 9.55 -0.05
C ILE A 47 10.49 8.91 0.11
N GLY A 48 10.55 7.57 0.11
CA GLY A 48 11.80 6.84 0.18
C GLY A 48 12.70 7.11 -1.02
N ILE A 49 12.14 7.12 -2.25
CA ILE A 49 12.90 7.47 -3.46
C ILE A 49 13.39 8.92 -3.36
N ALA A 50 12.60 9.87 -2.84
CA ALA A 50 13.03 11.25 -2.66
C ALA A 50 14.16 11.42 -1.62
N LYS A 51 14.27 10.50 -0.65
CA LYS A 51 15.31 10.48 0.40
C LYS A 51 15.86 9.07 0.65
N PRO A 52 16.64 8.49 -0.29
CA PRO A 52 17.06 7.09 -0.23
C PRO A 52 17.78 6.73 1.08
N GLY A 53 18.65 7.62 1.58
CA GLY A 53 19.38 7.44 2.84
C GLY A 53 18.49 7.28 4.09
N SER A 54 17.25 7.75 4.04
CA SER A 54 16.28 7.61 5.15
C SER A 54 15.27 6.47 4.96
N ALA A 55 15.30 5.77 3.82
CA ALA A 55 14.26 4.80 3.44
C ALA A 55 14.09 3.64 4.45
N ILE A 56 15.19 3.16 5.03
CA ILE A 56 15.16 2.11 6.07
C ILE A 56 14.50 2.63 7.35
N TRP A 57 14.78 3.87 7.74
CA TRP A 57 14.15 4.49 8.90
C TRP A 57 12.64 4.70 8.69
N LEU A 58 12.26 5.18 7.49
CA LEU A 58 10.86 5.33 7.10
C LEU A 58 10.12 3.98 7.11
N ALA A 59 10.76 2.91 6.65
CA ALA A 59 10.20 1.55 6.73
C ALA A 59 9.95 1.11 8.19
N GLY A 60 10.87 1.42 9.11
CA GLY A 60 10.67 1.19 10.54
C GLY A 60 9.49 1.97 11.11
N LEU A 61 9.34 3.23 10.72
CA LEU A 61 8.25 4.09 11.14
C LEU A 61 6.88 3.59 10.63
N VAL A 62 6.79 3.21 9.35
CA VAL A 62 5.60 2.62 8.74
C VAL A 62 5.24 1.29 9.42
N THR A 63 6.25 0.46 9.73
CA THR A 63 6.06 -0.78 10.50
C THR A 63 5.46 -0.49 11.87
N ALA A 64 6.00 0.49 12.60
CA ALA A 64 5.50 0.88 13.91
C ALA A 64 4.05 1.37 13.85
N GLY A 65 3.73 2.25 12.89
CA GLY A 65 2.37 2.76 12.67
C GLY A 65 1.39 1.63 12.33
N SER A 66 1.76 0.76 11.39
CA SER A 66 0.94 -0.38 10.99
C SER A 66 0.68 -1.35 12.15
N VAL A 67 1.72 -1.73 12.90
CA VAL A 67 1.57 -2.63 14.07
C VAL A 67 0.73 -1.98 15.16
N ALA A 68 0.92 -0.68 15.44
CA ALA A 68 0.10 0.04 16.40
C ALA A 68 -1.38 0.04 15.99
N GLY A 69 -1.69 0.27 14.71
CA GLY A 69 -3.06 0.17 14.19
C GLY A 69 -3.60 -1.27 14.28
N ALA A 70 -2.76 -2.27 14.03
CA ALA A 70 -3.12 -3.67 14.14
C ALA A 70 -3.48 -4.09 15.57
N VAL A 71 -2.78 -3.55 16.58
CA VAL A 71 -3.11 -3.76 18.00
C VAL A 71 -4.50 -3.21 18.33
N VAL A 72 -4.86 -2.06 17.76
CA VAL A 72 -6.22 -1.52 17.90
C VAL A 72 -7.24 -2.48 17.25
N GLY A 73 -6.97 -2.95 16.04
CA GLY A 73 -7.82 -3.94 15.35
C GLY A 73 -7.99 -5.24 16.15
N HIS A 74 -6.91 -5.78 16.70
CA HIS A 74 -6.92 -6.96 17.57
C HIS A 74 -7.74 -6.73 18.83
N THR A 75 -7.56 -5.58 19.48
CA THR A 75 -8.30 -5.23 20.71
C THR A 75 -9.80 -5.06 20.43
N LEU A 76 -10.16 -4.45 19.30
CA LEU A 76 -11.55 -4.34 18.85
C LEU A 76 -12.16 -5.71 18.59
N GLY A 77 -11.45 -6.59 17.87
CA GLY A 77 -11.88 -7.96 17.63
C GLY A 77 -12.09 -8.74 18.94
N ASN A 78 -11.17 -8.60 19.90
CA ASN A 78 -11.25 -9.29 21.19
C ASN A 78 -12.44 -8.81 22.05
N ARG A 79 -12.75 -7.49 22.02
CA ARG A 79 -13.84 -6.91 22.83
C ARG A 79 -15.22 -7.06 22.19
N LEU A 80 -15.31 -6.89 20.88
CA LEU A 80 -16.58 -6.78 20.17
C LEU A 80 -16.94 -8.03 19.35
N GLY A 81 -15.99 -8.95 19.14
CA GLY A 81 -16.22 -10.23 18.50
C GLY A 81 -16.57 -10.14 17.01
N ARG A 82 -17.26 -11.18 16.51
CA ARG A 82 -17.66 -11.35 15.10
C ARG A 82 -18.49 -10.19 14.51
N PRO A 83 -19.37 -9.48 15.25
CA PRO A 83 -20.13 -8.34 14.69
C PRO A 83 -19.26 -7.23 14.08
N VAL A 84 -18.03 -7.03 14.56
CA VAL A 84 -17.09 -6.06 13.97
C VAL A 84 -16.59 -6.56 12.62
N LEU A 85 -16.21 -7.84 12.49
CA LEU A 85 -15.76 -8.41 11.22
C LEU A 85 -16.81 -8.24 10.12
N ASN A 86 -18.07 -8.57 10.43
CA ASN A 86 -19.16 -8.50 9.45
C ASN A 86 -19.48 -7.05 9.01
N ARG A 87 -19.10 -6.05 9.80
CA ARG A 87 -19.31 -4.63 9.46
C ARG A 87 -18.19 -4.05 8.59
N PHE A 88 -16.97 -4.59 8.71
CA PHE A 88 -15.78 -4.06 8.03
C PHE A 88 -15.27 -4.96 6.89
N VAL A 89 -15.72 -6.20 6.80
CA VAL A 89 -15.19 -7.22 5.88
C VAL A 89 -16.33 -8.02 5.26
N SER A 90 -16.28 -8.22 3.94
CA SER A 90 -17.21 -9.08 3.20
C SER A 90 -17.05 -10.56 3.59
N ASP A 91 -18.16 -11.30 3.65
CA ASP A 91 -18.19 -12.73 4.04
C ASP A 91 -17.18 -13.62 3.30
N ASN A 92 -16.98 -13.41 2.00
CA ASN A 92 -16.01 -14.18 1.21
C ASN A 92 -14.56 -14.01 1.71
N LYS A 93 -14.18 -12.80 2.15
CA LYS A 93 -12.83 -12.52 2.68
C LYS A 93 -12.66 -13.08 4.10
N LEU A 94 -13.76 -13.13 4.87
CA LEU A 94 -13.77 -13.72 6.21
C LEU A 94 -13.56 -15.22 6.15
N GLY A 95 -14.33 -15.95 5.34
CA GLY A 95 -14.17 -17.40 5.21
C GLY A 95 -12.76 -17.80 4.73
N TYR A 96 -12.19 -17.04 3.80
CA TYR A 96 -10.80 -17.26 3.37
C TYR A 96 -9.80 -17.03 4.52
N ALA A 97 -9.94 -15.94 5.27
CA ALA A 97 -9.07 -15.64 6.40
C ALA A 97 -9.19 -16.67 7.53
N GLU A 98 -10.41 -17.15 7.82
CA GLU A 98 -10.66 -18.23 8.78
C GLU A 98 -9.98 -19.52 8.34
N SER A 99 -10.12 -19.93 7.08
CA SER A 99 -9.46 -21.15 6.58
C SER A 99 -7.93 -21.11 6.69
N LEU A 100 -7.33 -19.93 6.45
CA LEU A 100 -5.90 -19.73 6.60
C LEU A 100 -5.50 -19.74 8.07
N PHE A 101 -6.31 -19.13 8.95
CA PHE A 101 -6.05 -19.10 10.38
C PHE A 101 -6.20 -20.48 11.03
N GLU A 102 -7.17 -21.30 10.60
CA GLU A 102 -7.31 -22.69 11.04
C GLU A 102 -6.13 -23.55 10.61
N LYS A 103 -5.64 -23.36 9.37
CA LYS A 103 -4.54 -24.15 8.82
C LYS A 103 -3.16 -23.76 9.35
N PHE A 104 -2.92 -22.46 9.55
CA PHE A 104 -1.59 -21.92 9.85
C PHE A 104 -1.49 -21.20 11.21
N GLY A 105 -2.61 -20.94 11.88
CA GLY A 105 -2.65 -20.25 13.17
C GLY A 105 -1.96 -18.89 13.11
N VAL A 106 -1.02 -18.67 14.03
CA VAL A 106 -0.22 -17.43 14.11
C VAL A 106 0.58 -17.17 12.81
N TRP A 107 1.00 -18.22 12.10
CA TRP A 107 1.73 -18.07 10.84
C TRP A 107 0.87 -17.44 9.73
N ALA A 108 -0.45 -17.60 9.80
CA ALA A 108 -1.37 -16.96 8.86
C ALA A 108 -1.23 -15.42 8.91
N ILE A 109 -0.94 -14.85 10.09
CA ILE A 109 -0.74 -13.41 10.27
C ILE A 109 0.53 -12.96 9.54
N ILE A 110 1.63 -13.73 9.64
CA ILE A 110 2.90 -13.40 8.98
C ILE A 110 2.72 -13.42 7.46
N ILE A 111 2.09 -14.48 6.94
CA ILE A 111 1.82 -14.64 5.51
C ILE A 111 0.94 -13.50 5.02
N ALA A 112 -0.17 -13.21 5.72
CA ALA A 112 -1.09 -12.14 5.33
C ALA A 112 -0.44 -10.75 5.42
N ALA A 113 0.45 -10.51 6.38
CA ALA A 113 1.16 -9.25 6.55
C ALA A 113 2.20 -8.99 5.43
N PHE A 114 2.84 -10.06 4.95
CA PHE A 114 3.87 -9.97 3.93
C PHE A 114 3.29 -9.89 2.51
N THR A 115 2.21 -10.62 2.25
CA THR A 115 1.54 -10.69 0.93
C THR A 115 0.57 -9.53 0.70
N PRO A 116 0.09 -9.29 -0.53
CA PRO A 116 -0.96 -8.28 -0.81
C PRO A 116 -2.36 -8.66 -0.27
N ILE A 117 -2.42 -9.58 0.69
CA ILE A 117 -3.65 -10.01 1.35
C ILE A 117 -4.07 -8.93 2.36
N PRO A 118 -5.38 -8.69 2.58
CA PRO A 118 -5.86 -7.68 3.53
C PRO A 118 -5.51 -8.02 5.00
N TYR A 119 -4.33 -7.61 5.45
CA TYR A 119 -3.82 -7.90 6.79
C TYR A 119 -4.75 -7.46 7.93
N LYS A 120 -5.48 -6.34 7.77
CA LYS A 120 -6.45 -5.88 8.79
C LYS A 120 -7.53 -6.92 9.14
N VAL A 121 -7.91 -7.77 8.19
CA VAL A 121 -8.86 -8.87 8.43
C VAL A 121 -8.26 -9.87 9.42
N PHE A 122 -6.99 -10.21 9.23
CA PHE A 122 -6.25 -11.12 10.13
C PHE A 122 -6.00 -10.50 11.50
N ALA A 123 -5.76 -9.18 11.58
CA ALA A 123 -5.59 -8.48 12.84
C ALA A 123 -6.86 -8.53 13.71
N ILE A 124 -8.02 -8.20 13.11
CA ILE A 124 -9.30 -8.27 13.81
C ILE A 124 -9.67 -9.73 14.13
N LEU A 125 -9.49 -10.65 13.18
CA LEU A 125 -9.77 -12.08 13.37
C LEU A 125 -8.94 -12.69 14.50
N ALA A 126 -7.65 -12.35 14.61
CA ALA A 126 -6.80 -12.78 15.71
C ALA A 126 -7.35 -12.30 17.07
N GLY A 127 -7.93 -11.09 17.11
CA GLY A 127 -8.66 -10.59 18.27
C GLY A 127 -9.91 -11.42 18.60
N VAL A 128 -10.75 -11.68 17.59
CA VAL A 128 -11.98 -12.48 17.74
C VAL A 128 -11.69 -13.90 18.20
N MET A 129 -10.59 -14.48 17.73
CA MET A 129 -10.09 -15.81 18.14
C MET A 129 -9.38 -15.78 19.51
N LYS A 130 -9.35 -14.64 20.20
CA LYS A 130 -8.68 -14.43 21.50
C LYS A 130 -7.21 -14.84 21.51
N LEU A 131 -6.52 -14.63 20.38
CA LEU A 131 -5.08 -14.90 20.32
C LEU A 131 -4.35 -13.97 21.30
N PRO A 132 -3.41 -14.48 22.12
CA PRO A 132 -2.66 -13.63 23.03
C PRO A 132 -1.93 -12.51 22.28
N ILE A 133 -1.86 -11.31 22.87
CA ILE A 133 -1.30 -10.13 22.19
C ILE A 133 0.18 -10.29 21.83
N ARG A 134 0.94 -11.04 22.63
CA ARG A 134 2.39 -11.24 22.41
C ARG A 134 2.72 -11.98 21.09
N PRO A 135 2.20 -13.19 20.82
CA PRO A 135 2.43 -13.86 19.54
C PRO A 135 1.85 -13.08 18.37
N PHE A 136 0.71 -12.40 18.56
CA PHE A 136 0.16 -11.49 17.54
C PHE A 136 1.14 -10.35 17.19
N LEU A 137 1.67 -9.65 18.19
CA LEU A 137 2.62 -8.56 18.02
C LEU A 137 3.90 -9.02 17.32
N LEU A 138 4.46 -10.15 17.74
CA LEU A 138 5.67 -10.71 17.13
C LEU A 138 5.44 -11.10 15.68
N ALA A 139 4.33 -11.81 15.38
CA ALA A 139 3.98 -12.17 14.02
C ALA A 139 3.76 -10.93 13.13
N SER A 140 3.13 -9.89 13.69
CA SER A 140 2.87 -8.64 13.00
C SER A 140 4.15 -7.86 12.71
N LEU A 141 5.06 -7.76 13.69
CA LEU A 141 6.37 -7.14 13.53
C LEU A 141 7.21 -7.87 12.47
N ILE A 142 7.22 -9.20 12.50
CA ILE A 142 7.96 -9.99 11.51
C ILE A 142 7.35 -9.81 10.12
N GLY A 143 6.05 -9.98 9.96
CA GLY A 143 5.40 -9.93 8.65
C GLY A 143 5.38 -8.54 8.03
N ARG A 144 4.92 -7.52 8.77
CA ARG A 144 4.89 -6.12 8.31
C ARG A 144 6.30 -5.56 8.17
N GLY A 145 7.16 -5.86 9.15
CA GLY A 145 8.56 -5.47 9.11
C GLY A 145 9.27 -6.04 7.88
N ALA A 146 9.18 -7.35 7.65
CA ALA A 146 9.80 -7.98 6.48
C ALA A 146 9.38 -7.30 5.16
N ARG A 147 8.09 -6.96 5.00
CA ARG A 147 7.59 -6.28 3.80
C ARG A 147 8.12 -4.85 3.67
N PHE A 148 7.96 -4.03 4.70
CA PHE A 148 8.31 -2.61 4.61
C PHE A 148 9.82 -2.41 4.61
N PHE A 149 10.58 -3.20 5.39
CA PHE A 149 12.04 -3.17 5.33
C PHE A 149 12.58 -3.70 4.01
N LEU A 150 11.94 -4.69 3.37
CA LEU A 150 12.32 -5.10 2.02
C LEU A 150 12.21 -3.92 1.05
N ILE A 151 11.10 -3.19 1.08
CA ILE A 151 10.91 -1.98 0.28
C ILE A 151 11.96 -0.91 0.63
N GLY A 152 12.13 -0.62 1.92
CA GLY A 152 13.08 0.40 2.39
C GLY A 152 14.53 0.09 2.04
N VAL A 153 14.96 -1.17 2.12
CA VAL A 153 16.30 -1.62 1.74
C VAL A 153 16.49 -1.54 0.22
N LEU A 154 15.50 -1.96 -0.56
CA LEU A 154 15.58 -1.83 -2.02
C LEU A 154 15.72 -0.36 -2.43
N ILE A 155 14.96 0.54 -1.80
CA ILE A 155 15.08 1.98 -2.05
C ILE A 155 16.42 2.53 -1.55
N TYR A 156 16.91 2.08 -0.41
CA TYR A 156 18.21 2.52 0.09
C TYR A 156 19.35 2.14 -0.86
N ILE A 157 19.28 0.96 -1.48
CA ILE A 157 20.31 0.48 -2.42
C ILE A 157 20.15 1.09 -3.81
N PHE A 158 18.93 1.12 -4.35
CA PHE A 158 18.67 1.49 -5.74
C PHE A 158 18.10 2.90 -5.92
N GLY A 159 17.70 3.57 -4.84
CA GLY A 159 16.99 4.86 -4.89
C GLY A 159 17.79 5.97 -5.54
N GLU A 160 19.10 6.04 -5.30
CA GLU A 160 19.98 7.03 -5.96
C GLU A 160 20.11 6.76 -7.47
N SER A 161 20.22 5.49 -7.88
CA SER A 161 20.23 5.11 -9.29
C SER A 161 18.88 5.38 -9.97
N ILE A 162 17.79 5.21 -9.23
CA ILE A 162 16.44 5.51 -9.70
C ILE A 162 16.26 7.03 -9.86
N GLN A 163 16.69 7.83 -8.88
CA GLN A 163 16.63 9.30 -8.97
C GLN A 163 17.39 9.81 -10.20
N THR A 164 18.64 9.40 -10.37
CA THR A 164 19.47 9.79 -11.51
C THR A 164 18.88 9.34 -12.85
N PHE A 165 18.32 8.12 -12.93
CA PHE A 165 17.59 7.68 -14.10
C PHE A 165 16.34 8.52 -14.39
N PHE A 166 15.58 8.92 -13.36
CA PHE A 166 14.45 9.80 -13.57
C PHE A 166 14.92 11.17 -14.07
N ASP A 167 15.93 11.79 -13.46
CA ASP A 167 16.44 13.09 -13.90
C ASP A 167 16.89 13.08 -15.38
N ASP A 168 17.53 11.99 -15.82
CA ASP A 168 18.05 11.87 -17.19
C ASP A 168 16.97 11.51 -18.24
N TYR A 169 15.96 10.70 -17.87
CA TYR A 169 15.01 10.11 -18.83
C TYR A 169 13.56 10.56 -18.66
N PHE A 170 13.22 11.37 -17.64
CA PHE A 170 11.84 11.77 -17.33
C PHE A 170 11.10 12.35 -18.54
N MET A 171 11.76 13.23 -19.30
CA MET A 171 11.18 13.84 -20.50
C MET A 171 10.81 12.79 -21.55
N TRP A 172 11.71 11.86 -21.83
CA TRP A 172 11.49 10.81 -22.84
C TRP A 172 10.43 9.81 -22.42
N ILE A 173 10.42 9.41 -21.15
CA ILE A 173 9.41 8.53 -20.58
C ILE A 173 8.03 9.19 -20.67
N THR A 174 7.92 10.46 -20.31
CA THR A 174 6.65 11.22 -20.37
C THR A 174 6.11 11.30 -21.80
N ILE A 175 6.99 11.59 -22.77
CA ILE A 175 6.61 11.63 -24.20
C ILE A 175 6.15 10.24 -24.67
N ALA A 176 6.88 9.18 -24.34
CA ALA A 176 6.54 7.82 -24.75
C ALA A 176 5.20 7.35 -24.17
N VAL A 177 4.97 7.59 -22.87
CA VAL A 177 3.69 7.27 -22.21
C VAL A 177 2.55 8.09 -22.79
N GLY A 178 2.77 9.40 -23.00
CA GLY A 178 1.77 10.29 -23.59
C GLY A 178 1.34 9.84 -24.99
N LEU A 179 2.31 9.53 -25.86
CA LEU A 179 2.03 9.00 -27.20
C LEU A 179 1.33 7.65 -27.15
N GLY A 180 1.72 6.77 -26.22
CA GLY A 180 1.06 5.49 -26.00
C GLY A 180 -0.41 5.65 -25.63
N ILE A 181 -0.73 6.56 -24.70
CA ILE A 181 -2.12 6.85 -24.31
C ILE A 181 -2.92 7.39 -25.49
N VAL A 182 -2.37 8.35 -26.24
CA VAL A 182 -3.03 8.90 -27.43
C VAL A 182 -3.31 7.82 -28.47
N ALA A 183 -2.34 6.93 -28.72
CA ALA A 183 -2.50 5.83 -29.65
C ALA A 183 -3.60 4.84 -29.20
N VAL A 184 -3.65 4.50 -27.91
CA VAL A 184 -4.68 3.62 -27.35
C VAL A 184 -6.07 4.26 -27.46
N VAL A 185 -6.20 5.55 -27.13
CA VAL A 185 -7.48 6.28 -27.24
C VAL A 185 -7.91 6.40 -28.70
N ALA A 186 -7.00 6.72 -29.61
CA ALA A 186 -7.30 6.78 -31.05
C ALA A 186 -7.73 5.42 -31.61
N ALA A 187 -7.06 4.34 -31.22
CA ALA A 187 -7.43 2.98 -31.60
C ALA A 187 -8.81 2.59 -31.03
N ALA A 188 -9.07 2.87 -29.76
CA ALA A 188 -10.38 2.62 -29.14
C ALA A 188 -11.49 3.41 -29.83
N PHE A 189 -11.25 4.67 -30.18
CA PHE A 189 -12.19 5.50 -30.93
C PHE A 189 -12.43 4.96 -32.34
N ALA A 190 -11.39 4.59 -33.08
CA ALA A 190 -11.50 3.99 -34.42
C ALA A 190 -12.28 2.66 -34.41
N LEU A 191 -12.03 1.81 -33.41
CA LEU A 191 -12.74 0.55 -33.19
C LEU A 191 -14.22 0.78 -32.80
N SER A 192 -14.51 1.81 -32.01
CA SER A 192 -15.89 2.18 -31.67
C SER A 192 -16.67 2.69 -32.88
N ARG A 193 -16.00 3.38 -33.82
CA ARG A 193 -16.59 3.91 -35.05
C ARG A 193 -16.90 2.81 -36.06
N THR A 194 -16.02 1.81 -36.20
CA THR A 194 -16.25 0.64 -37.06
C THR A 194 -17.35 -0.29 -36.52
N ARG A 195 -17.49 -0.42 -35.20
CA ARG A 195 -18.60 -1.18 -34.59
C ARG A 195 -19.96 -0.51 -34.80
N ARG A 196 -20.03 0.83 -34.75
CA ARG A 196 -21.27 1.58 -35.05
C ARG A 196 -21.69 1.48 -36.52
N ALA A 197 -20.73 1.47 -37.45
CA ALA A 197 -21.03 1.31 -38.88
C ALA A 197 -21.62 -0.08 -39.22
N LYS A 198 -21.07 -1.16 -38.64
CA LYS A 198 -21.59 -2.54 -38.86
C LYS A 198 -22.91 -2.85 -38.15
N GLY A 199 -23.28 -2.06 -37.14
CA GLY A 199 -24.57 -2.19 -36.44
C GLY A 199 -25.74 -1.48 -37.13
N ALA A 200 -25.47 -0.62 -38.10
CA ALA A 200 -26.49 0.12 -38.86
C ALA A 200 -26.91 -0.57 -40.18
N GLU A 201 -26.23 -1.65 -40.57
CA GLU A 201 -26.54 -2.48 -41.76
C GLU A 201 -27.33 -3.77 -41.44
N ARG A 202 -27.77 -3.95 -40.19
CA ARG A 202 -28.66 -5.04 -39.76
C ARG A 202 -30.02 -4.48 -39.37
#